data_AF-A0A0V1C6G1-F1
#
_entry.id   AF-A0A0V1C6G1-F1
#
_cell.length_a   1.000
_cell.length_b   1.000
_cell.length_c   1.000
_cell.angle_alpha   90.00
_cell.angle_beta   90.00
_cell.angle_gamma   90.00
#
_symmetry.space_group_name_H-M   'P 1'
#
loop_
_entity.id
_entity.type
_entity.pdbx_description
1 polymer ?
#
loop_
_entity_poly.entity_id
_entity_poly.type
_entity_poly.pdbx_seq_one_letter_code
_entity_poly.pdbx_strand_id
1 'polypeptide(L)'
;MIWICDAENGYALKDLLYTGRSSEERQIDLACSIVGQLAKPFVNSNRNVYTDCFFTSYSTVQHLSEHDFTAVGTEFAHRRDVLACLHKAARHLLLYICCL
;
A
#
# COMPACT_ATOMS: atom_id res chain seq x y z
N MET A 1 -8.90 -10.39 5.99
CA MET A 1 -9.45 -9.01 5.90
C MET A 1 -8.25 -8.09 5.83
N ILE A 2 -8.26 -7.04 5.01
CA ILE A 2 -7.11 -6.14 4.86
C ILE A 2 -7.49 -4.77 5.37
N TRP A 3 -6.62 -4.13 6.14
CA TRP A 3 -6.93 -2.88 6.84
C TRP A 3 -5.93 -1.79 6.49
N ILE A 4 -6.43 -0.56 6.43
CA ILE A 4 -5.61 0.65 6.57
C ILE A 4 -5.91 1.27 7.92
N CYS A 5 -4.86 1.52 8.67
CA CYS A 5 -4.91 2.04 10.02
C CYS A 5 -4.11 3.34 10.11
N ASP A 6 -4.44 4.16 11.08
CA ASP A 6 -3.55 5.25 11.50
C ASP A 6 -2.36 4.64 12.25
N ALA A 7 -1.14 5.02 11.85
CA ALA A 7 0.05 4.37 12.36
C ALA A 7 0.47 4.85 13.77
N GLU A 8 -0.05 5.98 14.25
CA GLU A 8 0.31 6.53 15.56
C GLU A 8 -0.52 5.93 16.68
N ASN A 9 -1.82 5.72 16.42
CA ASN A 9 -2.77 5.29 17.44
C ASN A 9 -3.38 3.90 17.16
N GLY A 10 -3.11 3.31 15.99
CA GLY A 10 -3.58 1.99 15.60
C GLY A 10 -5.08 1.92 15.25
N TYR A 11 -5.76 3.06 15.10
CA TYR A 11 -7.18 3.05 14.73
C TYR A 11 -7.37 2.51 13.32
N ALA A 12 -8.26 1.53 13.19
CA ALA A 12 -8.73 1.05 11.90
C ALA A 12 -9.53 2.15 11.19
N LEU A 13 -9.05 2.61 10.04
CA LEU A 13 -9.70 3.68 9.28
C LEU A 13 -10.60 3.12 8.17
N LYS A 14 -10.17 2.04 7.50
CA LYS A 14 -10.95 1.35 6.48
C LYS A 14 -10.49 -0.10 6.32
N ASP A 15 -11.45 -0.98 6.05
CA ASP A 15 -11.23 -2.39 5.73
C ASP A 15 -11.60 -2.71 4.28
N LEU A 16 -11.03 -3.80 3.79
CA LEU A 16 -11.39 -4.44 2.53
C LEU A 16 -11.40 -5.96 2.73
N LEU A 17 -12.56 -6.56 2.46
CA LEU A 17 -12.71 -8.01 2.49
C LEU A 17 -12.19 -8.62 1.18
N TYR A 18 -11.07 -9.35 1.26
CA TYR A 18 -10.60 -10.17 0.16
C TYR A 18 -11.33 -11.52 0.16
N THR A 19 -12.14 -11.76 -0.87
CA THR A 19 -12.97 -12.98 -1.01
C THR A 19 -12.32 -14.08 -1.87
N GLY A 20 -11.05 -13.92 -2.26
CA GLY A 20 -10.36 -14.86 -3.14
C GLY A 20 -10.49 -14.49 -4.62
N ARG A 21 -10.60 -15.49 -5.51
CA ARG A 21 -10.76 -15.24 -6.95
C ARG A 21 -12.22 -15.03 -7.29
N SER A 22 -12.54 -13.88 -7.89
CA SER A 22 -13.87 -13.56 -8.38
C SER A 22 -14.03 -13.72 -9.90
N SER A 23 -12.94 -13.82 -10.67
CA SER A 23 -12.97 -14.05 -12.13
C SER A 23 -11.94 -15.10 -12.58
N GLU A 24 -12.11 -15.64 -13.80
CA GLU A 24 -11.16 -16.56 -14.44
C GLU A 24 -9.85 -15.89 -14.85
N GLU A 25 -9.87 -14.57 -15.05
CA GLU A 25 -8.67 -13.78 -15.39
C GLU A 25 -7.78 -13.53 -14.17
N ARG A 26 -6.48 -13.75 -14.36
CA ARG A 26 -5.48 -13.46 -13.35
C ARG A 26 -5.43 -11.95 -13.15
N GLN A 27 -5.91 -11.47 -11.99
CA GLN A 27 -5.66 -10.09 -11.60
C GLN A 27 -4.15 -9.87 -11.46
N ILE A 28 -3.60 -9.13 -12.42
CA ILE A 28 -2.24 -8.63 -12.38
C ILE A 28 -2.24 -7.50 -11.35
N ASP A 29 -1.31 -7.57 -10.39
CA ASP A 29 -1.07 -6.53 -9.39
C ASP A 29 -2.22 -6.28 -8.38
N LEU A 30 -2.78 -7.37 -7.85
CA LEU A 30 -3.79 -7.36 -6.79
C LEU A 30 -3.40 -6.48 -5.59
N ALA A 31 -2.13 -6.50 -5.19
CA ALA A 31 -1.61 -5.69 -4.09
C ALA A 31 -1.84 -4.19 -4.32
N CYS A 32 -1.42 -3.67 -5.48
CA CYS A 32 -1.61 -2.26 -5.84
C CYS A 32 -3.09 -1.88 -5.89
N SER A 33 -3.95 -2.74 -6.45
CA SER A 33 -5.40 -2.49 -6.50
C SER A 33 -6.03 -2.40 -5.11
N ILE A 34 -5.66 -3.31 -4.19
CA ILE A 34 -6.13 -3.29 -2.81
C ILE A 34 -5.67 -2.01 -2.11
N VAL A 35 -4.39 -1.68 -2.22
CA VAL A 35 -3.80 -0.47 -1.63
C VAL A 35 -4.49 0.78 -2.15
N GLY A 36 -4.71 0.89 -3.46
CA GLY A 36 -5.42 2.01 -4.07
C GLY A 36 -6.85 2.15 -3.55
N GLN A 37 -7.58 1.03 -3.39
CA GLN A 37 -8.94 1.04 -2.83
C GLN A 37 -8.97 1.47 -1.36
N LEU A 38 -8.00 1.02 -0.56
CA LEU A 38 -7.88 1.40 0.86
C LEU A 38 -7.45 2.86 1.02
N ALA A 39 -6.50 3.33 0.20
CA ALA A 39 -5.93 4.67 0.26
C ALA A 39 -6.84 5.75 -0.35
N LYS A 40 -7.80 5.37 -1.21
CA LYS A 40 -8.71 6.29 -1.93
C LYS A 40 -9.32 7.42 -1.07
N PRO A 41 -9.79 7.19 0.17
CA PRO A 41 -10.35 8.26 1.00
C PRO A 41 -9.32 9.31 1.45
N PHE A 42 -8.03 9.02 1.33
CA PHE A 42 -6.93 9.84 1.83
C PHE A 42 -6.12 10.53 0.72
N VAL A 43 -6.54 10.43 -0.54
CA VAL A 43 -5.86 11.09 -1.66
C VAL A 43 -5.81 12.60 -1.41
N ASN A 44 -4.69 13.24 -1.76
CA ASN A 44 -4.41 14.66 -1.51
C ASN A 44 -4.33 15.08 -0.03
N SER A 45 -4.22 14.13 0.91
CA SER A 45 -4.06 14.45 2.34
C SER A 45 -2.61 14.66 2.78
N ASN A 46 -1.65 14.52 1.85
CA ASN A 46 -0.20 14.62 2.10
C ASN A 46 0.25 13.68 3.24
N ARG A 47 -0.32 12.48 3.25
CA ARG A 47 -0.01 11.41 4.21
C ARG A 47 1.01 10.45 3.61
N ASN A 48 1.78 9.85 4.49
CA ASN A 48 2.68 8.76 4.16
C ASN A 48 1.96 7.43 4.38
N VAL A 49 2.18 6.47 3.48
CA VAL A 49 1.61 5.13 3.57
C VAL A 49 2.73 4.13 3.81
N TYR A 50 2.60 3.37 4.90
CA TYR A 50 3.49 2.27 5.25
C TYR A 50 2.86 0.95 4.84
N THR A 51 3.57 0.16 4.05
CA THR A 51 3.09 -1.13 3.54
C THR A 51 3.95 -2.27 4.05
N ASP A 52 3.31 -3.42 4.31
CA ASP A 52 4.03 -4.68 4.50
C ASP A 52 4.71 -5.17 3.21
N CYS A 53 5.53 -6.21 3.30
CA CYS A 53 6.21 -6.80 2.15
C CYS A 53 5.33 -7.51 1.12
N PHE A 54 4.08 -7.81 1.46
CA PHE A 54 3.13 -8.34 0.50
C PHE A 54 2.64 -7.23 -0.43
N PHE A 55 2.35 -6.04 0.14
CA PHE A 55 1.81 -4.89 -0.57
C PHE A 55 2.87 -3.96 -1.18
N THR A 56 4.11 -3.98 -0.69
CA THR A 56 5.18 -3.14 -1.26
C THR A 56 5.58 -3.74 -2.61
N SER A 57 5.49 -2.97 -3.70
CA SER A 57 5.99 -3.30 -5.05
C SER A 57 6.27 -2.00 -5.80
N TYR A 58 7.06 -2.05 -6.89
CA TYR A 58 7.32 -0.85 -7.69
C TYR A 58 6.02 -0.19 -8.19
N SER A 59 5.09 -1.00 -8.69
CA SER A 59 3.79 -0.53 -9.20
C SER A 59 2.94 0.10 -8.10
N THR A 60 2.95 -0.44 -6.88
CA THR A 60 2.22 0.13 -5.75
C THR A 60 2.82 1.46 -5.31
N VAL A 61 4.15 1.55 -5.23
CA VAL A 61 4.85 2.79 -4.89
C VAL A 61 4.59 3.86 -5.95
N GLN A 62 4.66 3.51 -7.23
CA GLN A 62 4.37 4.44 -8.33
C GLN A 62 2.91 4.92 -8.27
N HIS A 63 1.95 4.01 -8.10
CA HIS A 63 0.54 4.35 -8.02
C HIS A 63 0.21 5.26 -6.83
N LEU A 64 0.83 5.03 -5.67
CA LEU A 64 0.70 5.90 -4.51
C LEU A 64 1.31 7.28 -4.77
N SER A 65 2.46 7.34 -5.44
CA SER A 65 3.11 8.61 -5.80
C SER A 65 2.30 9.43 -6.81
N GLU A 66 1.59 8.80 -7.75
CA GLU A 66 0.67 9.47 -8.69
C GLU A 66 -0.54 10.12 -7.98
N HIS A 67 -0.78 9.75 -6.71
CA HIS A 67 -1.88 10.22 -5.88
C HIS A 67 -1.41 11.04 -4.66
N ASP A 68 -0.22 11.65 -4.76
CA ASP A 68 0.37 12.53 -3.74
C ASP A 68 0.60 11.86 -2.37
N PHE A 69 0.84 10.55 -2.36
CA PHE A 69 1.32 9.82 -1.19
C PHE A 69 2.83 9.59 -1.25
N THR A 70 3.48 9.60 -0.08
CA THR A 70 4.81 8.99 0.04
C THR A 70 4.65 7.56 0.56
N ALA A 71 5.10 6.57 -0.20
CA ALA A 71 5.04 5.17 0.19
C ALA A 71 6.37 4.72 0.82
N VAL A 72 6.29 3.96 1.91
CA VAL A 72 7.43 3.31 2.56
C VAL A 72 7.06 1.88 2.88
N GLY A 73 7.89 0.91 2.53
CA GLY A 73 7.59 -0.47 2.83
C GLY A 73 8.83 -1.34 2.88
N THR A 74 8.65 -2.54 3.40
CA THR A 74 9.67 -3.59 3.35
C THR A 74 9.50 -4.38 2.07
N GLU A 75 10.58 -4.71 1.37
CA GLU A 75 10.52 -5.54 0.16
C GLU A 75 11.12 -6.92 0.41
N PHE A 76 10.64 -7.93 -0.33
CA PHE A 76 11.31 -9.24 -0.33
C PHE A 76 12.60 -9.19 -1.15
N ALA A 77 13.71 -9.64 -0.57
CA ALA A 77 15.03 -9.60 -1.21
C ALA A 77 15.12 -10.34 -2.56
N HIS A 78 14.22 -11.29 -2.83
CA HIS A 78 14.21 -12.06 -4.08
C HIS A 78 13.39 -11.41 -5.21
N ARG A 79 12.71 -10.28 -4.95
CA ARG A 79 11.99 -9.54 -5.98
C ARG A 79 12.97 -8.81 -6.90
N ARG A 80 12.68 -8.79 -8.20
CA ARG A 80 13.61 -8.25 -9.22
C ARG A 80 13.64 -6.72 -9.22
N ASP A 81 12.60 -6.09 -8.70
CA ASP A 81 12.32 -4.65 -8.73
C ASP A 81 12.79 -3.91 -7.46
N VAL A 82 13.48 -4.58 -6.54
CA VAL A 82 13.98 -3.98 -5.29
C VAL A 82 14.77 -2.69 -5.53
N LEU A 83 15.60 -2.65 -6.58
CA LEU A 83 16.38 -1.45 -6.90
C LEU A 83 15.50 -0.28 -7.38
N ALA A 84 14.37 -0.58 -8.04
CA ALA A 84 13.42 0.41 -8.54
C ALA A 84 12.53 0.98 -7.42
N CYS A 85 12.32 0.23 -6.33
CA CYS A 85 11.53 0.66 -5.17
C CYS A 85 12.30 1.55 -4.17
N LEU A 86 13.61 1.75 -4.35
CA LEU A 86 14.45 2.53 -3.42
C LEU A 86 14.13 4.02 -3.53
N HIS A 87 13.31 4.54 -2.61
CA HIS A 87 13.05 5.97 -2.47
C HIS A 87 13.38 6.48 -1.06
N LYS A 88 13.80 7.75 -0.96
CA LYS A 88 14.16 8.39 0.31
C LYS A 88 12.90 8.99 0.94
N ALA A 89 12.48 8.48 2.10
CA ALA A 89 11.27 8.94 2.78
C ALA A 89 11.46 10.32 3.45
N ALA A 90 10.49 11.21 3.31
CA ALA A 90 10.36 12.47 4.05
C ALA A 90 9.26 12.35 5.14
N ARG A 91 9.39 13.12 6.22
CA ARG A 91 8.58 12.98 7.46
C ARG A 91 7.25 13.76 7.38
N HIS A 92 6.11 13.08 7.23
CA HIS A 92 4.74 13.62 7.41
C HIS A 92 3.77 12.52 7.93
N LEU A 93 2.53 12.90 8.31
CA LEU A 93 1.48 12.07 8.96
C LEU A 93 1.32 10.65 8.36
N LEU A 94 1.10 9.63 9.21
CA LEU A 94 1.41 8.23 8.90
C LEU A 94 0.16 7.32 8.81
N LEU A 95 0.03 6.52 7.74
CA LEU A 95 -0.95 5.45 7.54
C LEU A 95 -0.24 4.10 7.44
N TYR A 96 -0.79 3.02 7.99
CA TYR A 96 -0.23 1.66 7.94
C TYR A 96 -1.21 0.69 7.27
N ILE A 97 -0.72 -0.12 6.32
CA ILE A 97 -1.48 -1.16 5.62
C ILE A 97 -0.85 -2.52 5.96
N CYS A 98 -1.65 -3.42 6.52
CA CYS A 98 -1.22 -4.80 6.81
C CYS A 98 -2.31 -5.84 6.63
N CYS A 99 -1.86 -7.08 6.44
CA CYS A 99 -2.69 -8.27 6.65
C CYS A 99 -2.68 -8.68 8.13
N LEU A 100 -3.87 -8.94 8.70
CA LEU A 100 -4.07 -9.69 9.94
C LEU A 100 -4.69 -11.06 9.62
#